data_AF-A0A6I2G4H1-F1
#
_entry.id   AF-A0A6I2G4H1-F1
#
_cell.length_a   1.000
_cell.length_b   1.000
_cell.length_c   1.000
_cell.angle_alpha   90.00
_cell.angle_beta   90.00
_cell.angle_gamma   90.00
#
_symmetry.space_group_name_H-M   'P 1'
#
loop_
_entity.id
_entity.type
_entity.pdbx_description
1 polymer ?
#
loop_
_entity_poly.entity_id
_entity_poly.type
_entity_poly.pdbx_seq_one_letter_code
_entity_poly.pdbx_strand_id
1 'polypeptide(L)'
;MDGGTIVQHIEPDADDVFPILAHPNTVPQCSIDDTGAARIDQPRSVGAPCHHPHMALKFFNGLSGTLAIELTEPTENVAANLSNQRATATAAIRALSFTLNVFENGDLRNLTVDEFDRVVLELPMLNLRGFGDPVEHEAPNGKWFTVRDLATAIAETERSTRQQSQWFGGVDVHHIFFEGIHEMDDGVWEIYWGS
;
A
#
# COMPACT_ATOMS: atom_id res chain seq x y z
N MET A 1 -6.09 -14.98 32.98
CA MET A 1 -5.52 -13.74 32.40
C MET A 1 -6.05 -13.72 31.00
N ASP A 2 -7.17 -13.02 30.82
CA ASP A 2 -7.90 -13.04 29.56
C ASP A 2 -7.30 -11.96 28.67
N GLY A 3 -6.59 -12.40 27.63
CA GLY A 3 -6.05 -11.53 26.59
C GLY A 3 -7.21 -10.98 25.79
N GLY A 4 -7.68 -9.78 26.15
CA GLY A 4 -8.64 -9.03 25.35
C GLY A 4 -7.98 -8.62 24.03
N THR A 5 -8.48 -9.16 22.93
CA THR A 5 -8.21 -8.63 21.60
C THR A 5 -8.86 -7.25 21.51
N ILE A 6 -8.04 -6.20 21.46
CA ILE A 6 -8.53 -4.85 21.12
C ILE A 6 -8.49 -4.75 19.60
N VAL A 7 -9.63 -4.98 18.95
CA VAL A 7 -9.83 -4.61 17.56
C VAL A 7 -10.33 -3.17 17.57
N GLN A 8 -9.46 -2.20 17.29
CA GLN A 8 -9.90 -0.84 17.01
C GLN A 8 -10.46 -0.81 15.58
N HIS A 9 -11.79 -0.90 15.47
CA HIS A 9 -12.51 -0.52 14.27
C HIS A 9 -12.67 1.00 14.34
N ILE A 10 -11.85 1.73 13.59
CA ILE A 10 -12.12 3.16 13.34
C ILE A 10 -13.12 3.15 12.20
N GLU A 11 -14.39 3.38 12.50
CA GLU A 11 -15.41 3.61 11.47
C GLU A 11 -15.00 4.90 10.72
N PRO A 12 -14.82 4.87 9.39
CA PRO A 12 -14.62 6.10 8.64
C PRO A 12 -15.90 6.92 8.76
N ASP A 13 -15.81 8.11 9.38
CA ASP A 13 -16.90 9.08 9.35
C ASP A 13 -17.27 9.35 7.88
N ALA A 14 -18.55 9.14 7.55
CA ALA A 14 -19.06 9.13 6.18
C ALA A 14 -18.99 10.48 5.45
N ASP A 15 -18.43 11.52 6.09
CA ASP A 15 -18.44 12.90 5.60
C ASP A 15 -17.07 13.40 5.10
N ASP A 16 -15.98 12.62 5.17
CA ASP A 16 -14.63 13.04 4.74
C ASP A 16 -14.02 12.17 3.62
N VAL A 17 -14.83 11.76 2.64
CA VAL A 17 -14.29 11.22 1.37
C VAL A 17 -13.92 12.38 0.45
N PHE A 18 -12.68 12.87 0.58
CA PHE A 18 -12.12 13.80 -0.39
C PHE A 18 -11.83 13.06 -1.72
N PRO A 19 -12.34 13.52 -2.87
CA PRO A 19 -11.84 13.04 -4.14
C PRO A 19 -10.39 13.50 -4.31
N ILE A 20 -9.44 12.57 -4.33
CA ILE A 20 -8.06 12.84 -4.74
C ILE A 20 -8.08 13.14 -6.25
N LEU A 21 -8.37 14.38 -6.60
CA LEU A 21 -8.12 14.92 -7.93
C LEU A 21 -6.62 15.17 -8.03
N ALA A 22 -5.89 14.18 -8.55
CA ALA A 22 -4.53 14.41 -9.03
C ALA A 22 -4.56 15.57 -10.06
N HIS A 23 -3.75 16.60 -9.81
CA HIS A 23 -3.59 17.76 -10.68
C HIS A 23 -3.22 17.32 -12.12
N PRO A 24 -3.88 17.82 -13.18
CA PRO A 24 -3.76 17.22 -14.53
C PRO A 24 -2.51 17.59 -15.35
N ASN A 25 -1.50 18.28 -14.81
CA ASN A 25 -0.53 19.02 -15.66
C ASN A 25 0.97 18.75 -15.40
N THR A 26 1.38 17.51 -15.15
CA THR A 26 2.83 17.15 -15.21
C THR A 26 3.12 15.79 -15.85
N VAL A 27 2.15 15.15 -16.50
CA VAL A 27 2.37 13.87 -17.18
C VAL A 27 2.83 14.13 -18.62
N PRO A 28 3.98 13.59 -19.08
CA PRO A 28 4.31 13.58 -20.51
C PRO A 28 3.17 12.88 -21.26
N GLN A 29 2.56 13.56 -22.23
CA GLN A 29 1.48 12.98 -23.03
C GLN A 29 2.04 11.89 -23.96
N CYS A 30 1.92 10.64 -23.54
CA CYS A 30 1.99 9.50 -24.44
C CYS A 30 0.57 9.23 -24.95
N SER A 31 0.35 9.37 -26.27
CA SER A 31 -0.88 8.93 -26.92
C SER A 31 -0.68 7.55 -27.55
N ILE A 32 -1.69 6.69 -27.38
CA ILE A 32 -1.77 5.34 -27.95
C ILE A 32 -2.84 5.40 -29.04
N ASP A 33 -2.52 4.97 -30.25
CA ASP A 33 -3.52 4.81 -31.32
C ASP A 33 -4.19 3.42 -31.25
N ASP A 34 -5.26 3.23 -32.02
CA ASP A 34 -6.09 2.02 -32.03
C ASP A 34 -5.34 0.73 -32.43
N THR A 35 -4.04 0.81 -32.73
CA THR A 35 -3.17 -0.34 -33.03
C THR A 35 -2.31 -0.79 -31.84
N GLY A 36 -2.37 -0.07 -30.72
CA GLY A 36 -1.53 -0.34 -29.54
C GLY A 36 -0.08 0.15 -29.68
N ALA A 37 0.23 0.94 -30.71
CA ALA A 37 1.55 1.53 -30.88
C ALA A 37 1.62 2.91 -30.21
N ALA A 38 2.55 3.08 -29.27
CA ALA A 38 2.85 4.38 -28.67
C ALA A 38 3.73 5.21 -29.61
N ARG A 39 3.37 6.48 -29.83
CA ARG A 39 4.22 7.46 -30.54
C ARG A 39 4.64 8.58 -29.61
N ILE A 40 5.91 8.96 -29.69
CA ILE A 40 6.47 10.14 -29.03
C ILE A 40 6.51 11.26 -30.06
N ASP A 41 5.67 12.28 -29.88
CA ASP A 41 5.74 13.51 -30.67
C ASP A 41 6.82 14.44 -30.10
N GLN A 42 8.12 14.11 -30.30
CA GLN A 42 9.24 15.06 -30.45
C GLN A 42 10.60 14.36 -30.65
N PRO A 43 11.61 15.01 -31.28
CA PRO A 43 12.77 14.34 -31.84
C PRO A 43 13.95 14.20 -30.87
N ARG A 44 14.54 12.99 -30.88
CA ARG A 44 15.89 12.62 -30.42
C ARG A 44 16.21 12.87 -28.93
N SER A 45 15.83 11.89 -28.11
CA SER A 45 16.73 11.41 -27.05
C SER A 45 16.80 9.88 -27.11
N VAL A 46 17.99 9.37 -26.85
CA VAL A 46 18.40 7.97 -27.04
C VAL A 46 17.83 7.12 -25.91
N GLY A 47 16.99 6.14 -26.26
CA GLY A 47 16.95 4.82 -25.63
C GLY A 47 16.72 4.71 -24.13
N ALA A 48 15.67 5.32 -23.59
CA ALA A 48 15.04 4.82 -22.36
C ALA A 48 13.78 4.03 -22.75
N PRO A 49 13.67 2.72 -22.44
CA PRO A 49 12.40 2.02 -22.63
C PRO A 49 11.38 2.65 -21.70
N CYS A 50 10.29 3.17 -22.27
CA CYS A 50 9.10 3.55 -21.51
C CYS A 50 8.56 2.28 -20.83
N HIS A 51 8.99 2.01 -19.58
CA HIS A 51 8.30 1.05 -18.73
C HIS A 51 6.84 1.51 -18.66
N HIS A 52 5.90 0.65 -19.04
CA HIS A 52 4.47 0.88 -18.87
C HIS A 52 4.01 0.09 -17.63
N PRO A 53 4.18 0.60 -16.40
CA PRO A 53 3.72 -0.12 -15.22
C PRO A 53 2.35 0.39 -14.80
N HIS A 54 1.26 0.33 -15.60
CA HIS A 54 0.10 1.14 -15.14
C HIS A 54 -1.34 0.66 -15.29
N MET A 55 -1.69 -0.26 -16.19
CA MET A 55 -3.10 -0.69 -16.25
C MET A 55 -3.45 -1.71 -15.16
N ALA A 56 -2.54 -2.65 -14.87
CA ALA A 56 -2.79 -3.71 -13.90
C ALA A 56 -2.62 -3.22 -12.45
N LEU A 57 -1.61 -2.38 -12.19
CA LEU A 57 -1.41 -1.75 -10.88
C LEU A 57 -2.51 -0.75 -10.53
N LYS A 58 -3.16 -0.13 -11.53
CA LYS A 58 -4.33 0.73 -11.31
C LYS A 58 -5.48 0.00 -10.61
N PHE A 59 -5.66 -1.30 -10.89
CA PHE A 59 -6.63 -2.09 -10.14
C PHE A 59 -6.21 -2.23 -8.68
N PHE A 60 -4.96 -2.62 -8.44
CA PHE A 60 -4.43 -2.84 -7.09
C PHE A 60 -4.43 -1.56 -6.24
N ASN A 61 -3.91 -0.45 -6.76
CA ASN A 61 -3.92 0.85 -6.07
C ASN A 61 -5.33 1.47 -5.98
N GLY A 62 -6.33 0.89 -6.66
CA GLY A 62 -7.74 1.28 -6.54
C GLY A 62 -8.49 0.51 -5.44
N LEU A 63 -7.85 -0.47 -4.79
CA LEU A 63 -8.44 -1.21 -3.69
C LEU A 63 -8.34 -0.39 -2.39
N SER A 64 -9.37 -0.51 -1.55
CA SER A 64 -9.31 -0.02 -0.18
C SER A 64 -8.60 -1.06 0.68
N GLY A 65 -7.55 -0.67 1.41
CA GLY A 65 -6.84 -1.58 2.29
C GLY A 65 -6.71 -1.05 3.71
N THR A 66 -6.70 -1.97 4.67
CA THR A 66 -6.50 -1.64 6.09
C THR A 66 -5.47 -2.56 6.72
N LEU A 67 -4.50 -1.96 7.39
CA LEU A 67 -3.50 -2.64 8.20
C LEU A 67 -3.98 -2.71 9.65
N ALA A 68 -4.22 -3.92 10.15
CA ALA A 68 -4.48 -4.14 11.56
C ALA A 68 -3.19 -4.61 12.26
N ILE A 69 -2.85 -3.95 13.37
CA ILE A 69 -1.63 -4.20 14.14
C ILE A 69 -2.03 -4.55 15.58
N GLU A 70 -1.64 -5.72 16.05
CA GLU A 70 -1.74 -6.10 17.46
C GLU A 70 -0.39 -5.86 18.13
N LEU A 71 -0.39 -5.10 19.22
CA LEU A 71 0.80 -4.80 20.01
C LEU A 71 0.85 -5.63 21.30
N THR A 72 2.05 -5.78 21.86
CA THR A 72 2.24 -6.41 23.18
C THR A 72 1.72 -5.55 24.35
N GLU A 73 1.54 -4.26 24.12
CA GLU A 73 1.10 -3.25 25.09
C GLU A 73 0.03 -2.35 24.45
N PRO A 74 -0.93 -1.81 25.22
CA PRO A 74 -1.89 -0.85 24.69
C PRO A 74 -1.21 0.46 24.28
N THR A 75 -1.81 1.16 23.33
CA THR A 75 -1.41 2.50 22.90
C THR A 75 -1.80 3.58 23.92
N GLU A 76 -1.12 4.72 23.86
CA GLU A 76 -1.36 5.89 24.70
C GLU A 76 -1.80 7.10 23.86
N ASN A 77 -2.71 7.93 24.38
CA ASN A 77 -3.01 9.21 23.73
C ASN A 77 -1.75 10.09 23.68
N VAL A 78 -1.48 10.70 22.52
CA VAL A 78 -0.36 11.64 22.36
C VAL A 78 -0.59 12.91 23.19
N ALA A 79 -1.84 13.38 23.27
CA ALA A 79 -2.25 14.48 24.13
C ALA A 79 -3.73 14.36 24.50
N ALA A 80 -4.16 15.02 25.58
CA ALA A 80 -5.52 14.88 26.12
C ALA A 80 -6.66 15.28 25.16
N ASN A 81 -6.37 16.14 24.17
CA ASN A 81 -7.34 16.65 23.20
C ASN A 81 -7.06 16.18 21.76
N LEU A 82 -6.22 15.16 21.58
CA LEU A 82 -5.92 14.59 20.27
C LEU A 82 -6.39 13.13 20.25
N SER A 83 -6.99 12.72 19.12
CA SER A 83 -7.35 11.32 18.88
C SER A 83 -6.12 10.46 18.53
N ASN A 84 -4.99 11.08 18.21
CA ASN A 84 -3.72 10.42 17.92
C ASN A 84 -3.25 9.57 19.09
N GLN A 85 -2.86 8.34 18.79
CA GLN A 85 -2.38 7.37 19.77
C GLN A 85 -1.00 6.86 19.39
N ARG A 86 -0.09 6.75 20.35
CA ARG A 86 1.26 6.22 20.13
C ARG A 86 1.42 4.85 20.76
N ALA A 87 2.23 4.00 20.15
CA ALA A 87 2.79 2.84 20.83
C ALA A 87 3.81 3.30 21.88
N THR A 88 3.95 2.57 22.98
CA THR A 88 5.03 2.79 23.95
C THR A 88 6.38 2.41 23.32
N ALA A 89 7.47 2.93 23.87
CA ALA A 89 8.82 2.60 23.38
C ALA A 89 9.20 1.11 23.57
N THR A 90 8.46 0.38 24.43
CA THR A 90 8.67 -1.06 24.68
C THR A 90 7.66 -1.95 23.97
N ALA A 91 6.61 -1.37 23.35
CA ALA A 91 5.64 -2.12 22.58
C ALA A 91 6.30 -2.80 21.38
N ALA A 92 5.98 -4.07 21.18
CA ALA A 92 6.37 -4.85 20.00
C ALA A 92 5.13 -5.31 19.24
N ILE A 93 5.28 -5.54 17.94
CA ILE A 93 4.21 -6.11 17.10
C ILE A 93 4.08 -7.60 17.44
N ARG A 94 2.89 -8.00 17.88
CA ARG A 94 2.52 -9.39 18.12
C ARG A 94 1.91 -10.03 16.88
N ALA A 95 1.01 -9.32 16.23
CA ALA A 95 0.36 -9.76 15.01
C ALA A 95 0.13 -8.58 14.07
N LEU A 96 0.09 -8.88 12.78
CA LEU A 96 -0.19 -7.90 11.73
C LEU A 96 -0.95 -8.60 10.62
N SER A 97 -2.06 -8.01 10.20
CA SER A 97 -2.86 -8.47 9.08
C SER A 97 -3.20 -7.31 8.15
N PHE A 98 -3.13 -7.56 6.85
CA PHE A 98 -3.52 -6.61 5.83
C PHE A 98 -4.76 -7.13 5.11
N THR A 99 -5.84 -6.35 5.14
CA THR A 99 -7.10 -6.68 4.46
C THR A 99 -7.30 -5.75 3.30
N LEU A 100 -7.73 -6.30 2.17
CA LEU A 100 -8.11 -5.56 0.97
C LEU A 100 -9.59 -5.71 0.70
N ASN A 101 -10.20 -4.65 0.21
CA ASN A 101 -11.60 -4.53 -0.13
C ASN A 101 -11.76 -3.74 -1.42
N VAL A 102 -12.88 -3.98 -2.11
CA VAL A 102 -13.33 -3.12 -3.21
C VAL A 102 -14.35 -2.15 -2.65
N PHE A 103 -14.17 -0.86 -2.91
CA PHE A 103 -15.17 0.16 -2.61
C PHE A 103 -16.07 0.35 -3.83
N GLU A 104 -17.35 -0.01 -3.69
CA GLU A 104 -18.31 0.02 -4.79
C GLU A 104 -19.69 0.43 -4.26
N ASN A 105 -20.33 1.40 -4.92
CA ASN A 105 -21.66 1.92 -4.54
C ASN A 105 -21.76 2.45 -3.10
N GLY A 106 -20.67 2.95 -2.52
CA GLY A 106 -20.64 3.48 -1.15
C GLY A 106 -20.36 2.42 -0.08
N ASP A 107 -20.21 1.14 -0.46
CA ASP A 107 -19.97 0.04 0.46
C ASP A 107 -18.62 -0.63 0.19
N LEU A 108 -18.04 -1.22 1.23
CA LEU A 108 -16.88 -2.10 1.12
C LEU A 108 -17.34 -3.54 0.93
N ARG A 109 -16.84 -4.19 -0.13
CA ARG A 109 -16.99 -5.63 -0.33
C ARG A 109 -15.64 -6.33 -0.31
N ASN A 110 -15.65 -7.61 0.04
CA ASN A 110 -14.48 -8.46 -0.11
C ASN A 110 -14.15 -8.67 -1.59
N LEU A 111 -12.86 -8.91 -1.87
CA LEU A 111 -12.43 -9.37 -3.19
C LEU A 111 -12.98 -10.77 -3.45
N THR A 112 -13.39 -11.02 -4.68
CA THR A 112 -13.66 -12.36 -5.19
C THR A 112 -12.36 -13.14 -5.36
N VAL A 113 -12.47 -14.47 -5.55
CA VAL A 113 -11.28 -15.32 -5.81
C VAL A 113 -10.55 -14.87 -7.08
N ASP A 114 -11.30 -14.59 -8.15
CA ASP A 114 -10.71 -14.14 -9.42
C ASP A 114 -10.00 -12.78 -9.30
N GLU A 115 -10.52 -11.87 -8.47
CA GLU A 115 -9.86 -10.59 -8.18
C GLU A 115 -8.58 -10.76 -7.36
N PHE A 116 -8.58 -11.71 -6.40
CA PHE A 116 -7.37 -12.04 -5.63
C PHE A 116 -6.27 -12.66 -6.50
N ASP A 117 -6.65 -13.51 -7.44
CA ASP A 117 -5.72 -14.25 -8.29
C ASP A 117 -5.38 -13.49 -9.58
N ARG A 118 -5.91 -12.27 -9.75
CA ARG A 118 -5.58 -11.38 -10.85
C ARG A 118 -4.11 -10.97 -10.79
N VAL A 119 -3.40 -11.13 -11.91
CA VAL A 119 -2.03 -10.61 -12.09
C VAL A 119 -2.06 -9.08 -12.13
N VAL A 120 -1.25 -8.46 -11.28
CA VAL A 120 -1.18 -6.99 -11.14
C VAL A 120 0.21 -6.42 -11.32
N LEU A 121 1.25 -7.27 -11.22
CA LEU A 121 2.64 -6.85 -11.44
C LEU A 121 3.45 -7.98 -12.10
N GLU A 122 3.93 -7.75 -13.32
CA GLU A 122 4.72 -8.71 -14.09
C GLU A 122 6.22 -8.55 -13.85
N LEU A 123 6.64 -8.82 -12.61
CA LEU A 123 8.05 -8.85 -12.22
C LEU A 123 8.37 -10.17 -11.50
N PRO A 124 9.56 -10.75 -11.71
CA PRO A 124 9.97 -11.96 -11.00
C PRO A 124 10.37 -11.66 -9.54
N MET A 125 10.73 -10.42 -9.24
CA MET A 125 11.25 -9.97 -7.96
C MET A 125 10.82 -8.52 -7.72
N LEU A 126 10.52 -8.21 -6.47
CA LEU A 126 10.01 -6.92 -6.02
C LEU A 126 10.77 -6.49 -4.77
N ASN A 127 11.42 -5.33 -4.80
CA ASN A 127 11.94 -4.69 -3.60
C ASN A 127 10.88 -3.72 -3.07
N LEU A 128 10.31 -4.00 -1.90
CA LEU A 128 9.19 -3.25 -1.35
C LEU A 128 9.60 -2.57 -0.04
N ARG A 129 9.20 -1.31 0.13
CA ARG A 129 9.59 -0.46 1.27
C ARG A 129 8.35 0.15 1.92
N GLY A 130 8.22 -0.04 3.23
CA GLY A 130 7.32 0.74 4.08
C GLY A 130 8.12 1.81 4.84
N PHE A 131 7.90 1.93 6.15
CA PHE A 131 8.74 2.76 7.02
C PHE A 131 10.00 1.99 7.46
N GLY A 132 11.01 1.91 6.60
CA GLY A 132 12.29 1.27 6.92
C GLY A 132 13.09 0.85 5.69
N ASP A 133 13.98 -0.12 5.88
CA ASP A 133 14.77 -0.69 4.79
C ASP A 133 13.89 -1.48 3.79
N PRO A 134 14.24 -1.51 2.49
CA PRO A 134 13.55 -2.35 1.51
C PRO A 134 13.63 -3.84 1.87
N VAL A 135 12.55 -4.57 1.58
CA VAL A 135 12.48 -6.02 1.69
C VAL A 135 12.28 -6.61 0.30
N GLU A 136 13.13 -7.57 -0.05
CA GLU A 136 13.04 -8.29 -1.31
C GLU A 136 11.99 -9.40 -1.23
N HIS A 137 11.16 -9.50 -2.26
CA HIS A 137 10.12 -10.51 -2.42
C HIS A 137 10.25 -11.17 -3.78
N GLU A 138 10.21 -12.51 -3.81
CA GLU A 138 10.17 -13.27 -5.05
C GLU A 138 8.72 -13.56 -5.46
N ALA A 139 8.42 -13.47 -6.75
CA ALA A 139 7.13 -13.93 -7.26
C ALA A 139 7.03 -15.45 -7.05
N PRO A 140 5.92 -16.00 -6.51
CA PRO A 140 5.83 -17.43 -6.21
C PRO A 140 6.04 -18.37 -7.41
N ASN A 141 5.79 -17.88 -8.62
CA ASN A 141 6.02 -18.61 -9.88
C ASN A 141 7.29 -18.14 -10.63
N GLY A 142 8.08 -17.24 -10.03
CA GLY A 142 9.28 -16.64 -10.58
C GLY A 142 9.05 -15.67 -11.75
N LYS A 143 7.82 -15.16 -11.92
CA LYS A 143 7.46 -14.33 -13.09
C LYS A 143 6.57 -13.13 -12.78
N TRP A 144 5.56 -13.29 -11.94
CA TRP A 144 4.58 -12.22 -11.67
C TRP A 144 3.89 -12.38 -10.32
N PHE A 145 3.39 -11.26 -9.81
CA PHE A 145 2.59 -11.17 -8.59
C PHE A 145 1.11 -10.99 -8.92
N THR A 146 0.28 -11.78 -8.24
CA THR A 146 -1.16 -11.54 -8.12
C THR A 146 -1.47 -10.53 -7.03
N VAL A 147 -2.74 -10.09 -6.91
CA VAL A 147 -3.19 -9.25 -5.79
C VAL A 147 -2.89 -9.91 -4.45
N ARG A 148 -3.12 -11.23 -4.35
CA ARG A 148 -2.82 -12.03 -3.16
C ARG A 148 -1.34 -11.98 -2.81
N ASP A 149 -0.48 -12.13 -3.81
CA ASP A 149 0.97 -12.15 -3.60
C ASP A 149 1.47 -10.77 -3.15
N LEU A 150 1.01 -9.69 -3.78
CA LEU A 150 1.36 -8.33 -3.35
C LEU A 150 0.83 -8.00 -1.95
N ALA A 151 -0.41 -8.40 -1.61
CA ALA A 151 -0.95 -8.19 -0.28
C ALA A 151 -0.11 -8.92 0.79
N THR A 152 0.35 -10.13 0.47
CA THR A 152 1.24 -10.91 1.32
C THR A 152 2.60 -10.24 1.48
N ALA A 153 3.21 -9.82 0.38
CA ALA A 153 4.48 -9.09 0.38
C ALA A 153 4.41 -7.79 1.20
N ILE A 154 3.33 -7.00 1.06
CA ILE A 154 3.09 -5.81 1.87
C ILE A 154 3.03 -6.17 3.35
N ALA A 155 2.22 -7.16 3.74
CA ALA A 155 2.09 -7.55 5.14
C ALA A 155 3.42 -8.05 5.74
N GLU A 156 4.24 -8.74 4.95
CA GLU A 156 5.57 -9.20 5.35
C GLU A 156 6.58 -8.06 5.46
N THR A 157 6.57 -7.12 4.52
CA THR A 157 7.36 -5.89 4.60
C THR A 157 7.01 -5.12 5.85
N GLU A 158 5.72 -4.81 6.07
CA GLU A 158 5.27 -4.07 7.25
C GLU A 158 5.63 -4.79 8.55
N ARG A 159 5.46 -6.12 8.61
CA ARG A 159 5.85 -6.89 9.81
C ARG A 159 7.35 -6.76 10.11
N SER A 160 8.18 -6.69 9.08
CA SER A 160 9.64 -6.65 9.22
C SER A 160 10.16 -5.23 9.54
N THR A 161 9.54 -4.21 8.94
CA THR A 161 10.07 -2.84 8.93
C THR A 161 9.31 -1.88 9.82
N ARG A 162 8.01 -2.07 10.09
CA ARG A 162 7.18 -1.10 10.84
C ARG A 162 7.73 -0.78 12.23
N GLN A 163 8.34 -1.77 12.89
CA GLN A 163 9.01 -1.59 14.19
C GLN A 163 10.24 -0.67 14.15
N GLN A 164 10.79 -0.42 12.97
CA GLN A 164 11.90 0.51 12.76
C GLN A 164 11.41 1.96 12.73
N SER A 165 10.11 2.17 12.55
CA SER A 165 9.51 3.49 12.73
C SER A 165 9.75 4.00 14.15
N GLN A 166 9.89 5.31 14.27
CA GLN A 166 9.98 6.04 15.54
C GLN A 166 8.86 7.06 15.65
N TRP A 167 7.72 6.80 14.98
CA TRP A 167 6.59 7.70 14.95
C TRP A 167 6.01 7.87 16.35
N PHE A 168 6.02 9.12 16.83
CA PHE A 168 5.75 9.48 18.22
C PHE A 168 6.55 8.69 19.28
N GLY A 169 7.74 8.19 18.91
CA GLY A 169 8.66 7.48 19.80
C GLY A 169 8.42 5.98 19.95
N GLY A 170 7.61 5.37 19.07
CA GLY A 170 7.37 3.94 19.05
C GLY A 170 6.98 3.43 17.65
N VAL A 171 6.42 2.21 17.61
CA VAL A 171 5.84 1.63 16.39
C VAL A 171 4.76 2.57 15.84
N ASP A 172 4.78 2.80 14.53
CA ASP A 172 3.73 3.57 13.89
C ASP A 172 2.41 2.79 13.83
N VAL A 173 1.40 3.33 14.50
CA VAL A 173 0.01 2.84 14.56
C VAL A 173 -1.00 3.79 13.88
N HIS A 174 -0.54 4.87 13.25
CA HIS A 174 -1.41 5.87 12.63
C HIS A 174 -1.69 5.58 11.17
N HIS A 175 -0.65 5.26 10.39
CA HIS A 175 -0.82 5.13 8.94
C HIS A 175 -1.31 3.73 8.56
N ILE A 176 -2.61 3.48 8.69
CA ILE A 176 -3.21 2.14 8.53
C ILE A 176 -4.07 2.00 7.27
N PHE A 177 -4.35 3.08 6.54
CA PHE A 177 -5.14 3.03 5.31
C PHE A 177 -4.23 2.93 4.09
N PHE A 178 -4.43 1.91 3.26
CA PHE A 178 -3.59 1.70 2.08
C PHE A 178 -3.92 2.70 0.97
N GLU A 179 -2.91 3.38 0.45
CA GLU A 179 -3.05 4.37 -0.63
C GLU A 179 -2.41 3.93 -1.95
N GLY A 180 -1.75 2.76 -1.96
CA GLY A 180 -1.12 2.22 -3.15
C GLY A 180 0.36 1.89 -2.95
N ILE A 181 0.95 1.34 -4.02
CA ILE A 181 2.40 1.23 -4.15
C ILE A 181 2.89 1.96 -5.40
N HIS A 182 4.10 2.50 -5.34
CA HIS A 182 4.71 3.27 -6.42
C HIS A 182 6.18 2.90 -6.61
N GLU A 183 6.60 2.69 -7.85
CA GLU A 183 8.00 2.50 -8.19
C GLU A 183 8.75 3.83 -8.09
N MET A 184 9.88 3.82 -7.40
CA MET A 184 10.77 4.97 -7.25
C MET A 184 11.93 4.90 -8.24
N ASP A 185 12.65 6.02 -8.42
CA ASP A 185 13.78 6.11 -9.37
C ASP A 185 14.93 5.13 -9.08
N ASP A 186 15.00 4.57 -7.87
CA ASP A 186 16.00 3.58 -7.44
C ASP A 186 15.56 2.12 -7.69
N GLY A 187 14.38 1.91 -8.29
CA GLY A 187 13.80 0.58 -8.56
C GLY A 187 13.18 -0.08 -7.33
N VAL A 188 13.08 0.63 -6.21
CA VAL A 188 12.33 0.18 -5.04
C VAL A 188 10.90 0.69 -5.11
N TRP A 189 9.98 -0.16 -4.68
CA TRP A 189 8.56 0.15 -4.62
C TRP A 189 8.21 0.61 -3.21
N GLU A 190 7.64 1.80 -3.08
CA GLU A 190 7.25 2.37 -1.80
C GLU A 190 5.76 2.14 -1.55
N ILE A 191 5.43 1.72 -0.33
CA ILE A 191 4.06 1.53 0.16
C ILE A 191 3.58 2.84 0.77
N TYR A 192 2.47 3.35 0.25
CA TYR A 192 1.87 4.58 0.73
C TYR A 192 0.72 4.25 1.68
N TRP A 193 0.73 4.93 2.83
CA TRP A 193 -0.24 4.73 3.90
C TRP A 193 -0.82 6.08 4.37
N GLY A 194 -2.14 6.17 4.46
CA GLY A 194 -2.90 7.27 5.03
C GLY A 194 -3.23 7.07 6.51
N SER A 195 -3.52 8.17 7.21
CA SER A 195 -3.94 8.22 8.63
C SER A 195 -5.43 8.48 8.80
#